data_AF-A0A6A4HNH7-F1
#
_entry.id   AF-A0A6A4HNH7-F1
#
_cell.length_a   1.000
_cell.length_b   1.000
_cell.length_c   1.000
_cell.angle_alpha   90.00
_cell.angle_beta   90.00
_cell.angle_gamma   90.00
#
_symmetry.space_group_name_H-M   'P 1'
#
loop_
_entity.id
_entity.type
_entity.pdbx_description
1 polymer ?
#
loop_
_entity_poly.entity_id
_entity_poly.type
_entity_poly.pdbx_seq_one_letter_code
_entity_poly.pdbx_strand_id
1 'polypeptide(L)'
;MSLLSPVVGIYSYVLQPIAPFTWFGLNLSTLDVVAAFRLCLILRQIREDLFRKHVKTHGHTSVEARSFVRSASTALTVVFGGEALTCPFLLIPPSFMVSGIVPIFYTAIQGIVDAVPSVPEMFFEMELPLSIVDGFTRAYLLCDLIPPMVTVNSYSVIVNSPWTLMMTSLVAANGGFFLTNMFSFMNPTPLSLQTPPELLAYGWTTADLWCAPLITGIYALLTHAQPFWSNTHVYLTELLGMGIQGKQVEPIDPETARALCAVLLACLFSGRTVKNFTNYFDRPAGTIGKKFEKEPKLKTQ
;
A
#
# COMPACT_ATOMS: atom_id res chain seq x y z
N MET A 1 -18.71 -14.33 21.72
CA MET A 1 -17.45 -14.35 20.94
C MET A 1 -17.57 -13.23 19.91
N SER A 2 -16.60 -12.32 19.84
CA SER A 2 -16.61 -11.23 18.86
C SER A 2 -16.54 -11.80 17.45
N LEU A 3 -17.32 -11.25 16.50
CA LEU A 3 -17.28 -11.63 15.07
C LEU A 3 -15.87 -11.49 14.46
N LEU A 4 -15.02 -10.66 15.08
CA LEU A 4 -13.64 -10.40 14.64
C LEU A 4 -12.61 -11.37 15.23
N SER A 5 -13.01 -12.25 16.16
CA SER A 5 -12.09 -13.19 16.83
C SER A 5 -11.27 -14.06 15.86
N PRO A 6 -11.81 -14.57 14.74
CA PRO A 6 -11.01 -15.32 13.77
C PRO A 6 -9.91 -14.46 13.13
N VAL A 7 -10.21 -13.19 12.82
CA VAL A 7 -9.27 -12.26 12.18
C VAL A 7 -8.16 -11.87 13.15
N VAL A 8 -8.50 -11.63 14.42
CA VAL A 8 -7.52 -11.43 15.50
C VAL A 8 -6.61 -12.65 15.60
N GLY A 9 -7.17 -13.86 15.65
CA GLY A 9 -6.39 -15.10 15.72
C GLY A 9 -5.44 -15.30 14.53
N ILE A 10 -5.85 -14.92 13.32
CA ILE A 10 -4.98 -14.91 12.14
C ILE A 10 -3.79 -13.99 12.38
N TYR A 11 -4.01 -12.74 12.81
CA TYR A 11 -2.93 -11.80 13.10
C TYR A 11 -1.97 -12.31 14.19
N SER A 12 -2.50 -12.85 15.28
CA SER A 12 -1.69 -13.42 16.35
C SER A 12 -0.79 -14.56 15.87
N TYR A 13 -1.18 -15.28 14.81
CA TYR A 13 -0.37 -16.33 14.20
C TYR A 13 0.61 -15.79 13.15
N VAL A 14 0.14 -14.97 12.19
CA VAL A 14 0.99 -14.53 11.07
C VAL A 14 2.05 -13.52 11.46
N LEU A 15 1.86 -12.80 12.58
CA LEU A 15 2.83 -11.85 13.12
C LEU A 15 3.88 -12.50 14.04
N GLN A 16 3.74 -13.79 14.37
CA GLN A 16 4.76 -14.48 15.14
C GLN A 16 6.06 -14.58 14.32
N PRO A 17 7.22 -14.28 14.93
CA PRO A 17 8.51 -14.50 14.31
C PRO A 17 8.70 -15.96 13.90
N ILE A 18 9.22 -16.20 12.70
CA ILE A 18 9.39 -17.57 12.17
C ILE A 18 10.77 -18.12 12.59
N ALA A 19 10.80 -19.41 12.95
CA ALA A 19 11.98 -20.10 13.47
C ALA A 19 13.30 -19.86 12.70
N PRO A 20 13.36 -19.98 11.35
CA PRO A 20 14.62 -19.78 10.62
C PRO A 20 15.21 -18.38 10.78
N PHE A 21 14.36 -17.36 10.96
CA PHE A 21 14.80 -15.97 11.15
C PHE A 21 15.19 -15.71 12.61
N THR A 22 14.43 -16.26 13.56
CA THR A 22 14.72 -16.10 15.00
C THR A 22 16.05 -16.73 15.40
N TRP A 23 16.50 -17.80 14.73
CA TRP A 23 17.81 -18.40 14.97
C TRP A 23 18.98 -17.44 14.70
N PHE A 24 18.77 -16.45 13.83
CA PHE A 24 19.74 -15.40 13.52
C PHE A 24 19.41 -14.06 14.21
N GLY A 25 18.49 -14.05 15.17
CA GLY A 25 18.06 -12.84 15.88
C GLY A 25 17.21 -11.89 15.03
N LEU A 26 16.63 -12.37 13.93
CA LEU A 26 15.78 -11.57 13.04
C LEU A 26 14.30 -11.76 13.42
N ASN A 27 13.61 -10.65 13.68
CA ASN A 27 12.17 -10.65 14.02
C ASN A 27 11.28 -10.54 12.76
N LEU A 28 11.52 -11.39 11.76
CA LEU A 28 10.68 -11.43 10.55
C LEU A 28 9.51 -12.39 10.77
N SER A 29 8.31 -11.90 10.49
CA SER A 29 7.06 -12.64 10.62
C SER A 29 6.64 -13.33 9.32
N THR A 30 5.64 -14.21 9.39
CA THR A 30 5.05 -14.82 8.19
C THR A 30 4.43 -13.77 7.29
N LEU A 31 3.81 -12.75 7.88
CA LEU A 31 3.23 -11.63 7.14
C LEU A 31 4.29 -10.87 6.34
N ASP A 32 5.48 -10.64 6.91
CA ASP A 32 6.57 -9.93 6.22
C ASP A 32 7.08 -10.71 5.00
N VAL A 33 7.22 -12.03 5.13
CA VAL A 33 7.64 -12.90 4.02
C VAL A 33 6.60 -12.88 2.90
N VAL A 34 5.33 -13.08 3.24
CA VAL A 34 4.25 -13.09 2.24
C VAL A 34 4.13 -11.72 1.57
N ALA A 35 4.18 -10.63 2.33
CA ALA A 35 4.13 -9.27 1.80
C ALA A 35 5.30 -8.99 0.84
N ALA A 36 6.53 -9.37 1.22
CA ALA A 36 7.71 -9.14 0.41
C ALA A 36 7.67 -9.95 -0.90
N PHE A 37 7.33 -11.24 -0.84
CA PHE A 37 7.17 -12.05 -2.05
C PHE A 37 6.07 -11.52 -2.96
N ARG A 38 4.90 -11.19 -2.40
CA ARG A 38 3.77 -10.64 -3.17
C ARG A 38 4.16 -9.34 -3.85
N LEU A 39 4.77 -8.40 -3.14
CA LEU A 39 5.19 -7.13 -3.71
C LEU A 39 6.19 -7.33 -4.86
N CYS A 40 7.26 -8.09 -4.64
CA CYS A 40 8.27 -8.35 -5.66
C CYS A 40 7.68 -9.05 -6.90
N LEU A 41 6.75 -10.00 -6.70
CA LEU A 41 6.02 -10.68 -7.78
C LEU A 41 5.15 -9.71 -8.58
N ILE A 42 4.32 -8.88 -7.92
CA ILE A 42 3.51 -7.85 -8.59
C ILE A 42 4.40 -6.92 -9.40
N LEU A 43 5.50 -6.43 -8.80
CA LEU A 43 6.40 -5.50 -9.49
C LEU A 43 7.03 -6.15 -10.73
N ARG A 44 7.31 -7.45 -10.69
CA ARG A 44 7.75 -8.17 -11.88
C ARG A 44 6.61 -8.32 -12.90
N GLN A 45 5.40 -8.69 -12.49
CA GLN A 45 4.23 -8.81 -13.37
C GLN A 45 3.93 -7.50 -14.11
N ILE A 46 3.90 -6.37 -13.40
CA ILE A 46 3.64 -5.05 -13.99
C ILE A 46 4.75 -4.68 -14.98
N ARG A 47 6.03 -4.91 -14.64
CA ARG A 47 7.15 -4.64 -15.57
C ARG A 47 7.06 -5.49 -16.83
N GLU A 48 6.72 -6.77 -16.71
CA GLU A 48 6.56 -7.65 -17.87
C GLU A 48 5.37 -7.24 -18.74
N ASP A 49 4.24 -6.83 -18.14
CA ASP A 49 3.08 -6.32 -18.88
C ASP A 49 3.39 -5.01 -19.62
N LEU A 50 4.04 -4.05 -18.94
CA LEU A 50 4.49 -2.79 -19.56
C LEU A 50 5.48 -3.04 -20.70
N PHE A 51 6.42 -3.97 -20.51
CA PHE A 51 7.36 -4.38 -21.56
C PHE A 51 6.60 -4.94 -22.78
N ARG A 52 5.67 -5.88 -22.57
CA ARG A 52 4.88 -6.47 -23.66
C ARG A 52 4.06 -5.44 -24.41
N LYS A 53 3.40 -4.52 -23.69
CA LYS A 53 2.64 -3.40 -24.28
C LYS A 53 3.52 -2.46 -25.10
N HIS A 54 4.71 -2.14 -24.57
CA HIS A 54 5.66 -1.27 -25.26
C HIS A 54 6.18 -1.92 -26.54
N VAL A 55 6.64 -3.17 -26.47
CA VAL A 55 7.15 -3.92 -27.62
C VAL A 55 6.08 -4.09 -28.69
N LYS A 56 4.83 -4.37 -28.30
CA LYS A 56 3.71 -4.46 -29.25
C LYS A 56 3.46 -3.15 -30.01
N THR A 57 3.73 -2.01 -29.40
CA THR A 57 3.39 -0.68 -29.94
C THR A 57 4.57 -0.03 -30.68
N HIS A 58 5.77 -0.13 -30.12
CA HIS A 58 6.97 0.59 -30.58
C HIS A 58 8.09 -0.34 -31.08
N GLY A 59 7.90 -1.66 -31.01
CA GLY A 59 8.95 -2.63 -31.30
C GLY A 59 10.04 -2.69 -30.23
N HIS A 60 11.18 -3.28 -30.57
CA HIS A 60 12.30 -3.50 -29.65
C HIS A 60 13.34 -2.38 -29.62
N THR A 61 13.21 -1.35 -30.46
CA THR A 61 14.26 -0.36 -30.75
C THR A 61 14.52 0.64 -29.62
N SER A 62 13.65 0.72 -28.61
CA SER A 62 13.73 1.68 -27.49
C SER A 62 13.64 1.03 -26.11
N VAL A 63 13.99 -0.25 -26.01
CA VAL A 63 13.92 -1.00 -24.75
C VAL A 63 15.27 -1.10 -24.08
N GLU A 64 15.33 -0.70 -22.81
CA GLU A 64 16.51 -0.84 -21.97
C GLU A 64 16.73 -2.31 -21.55
N ALA A 65 17.99 -2.68 -21.35
CA ALA A 65 18.34 -3.98 -20.80
C ALA A 65 17.78 -4.14 -19.38
N ARG A 66 17.40 -5.37 -19.03
CA ARG A 66 16.94 -5.67 -17.66
C ARG A 66 18.08 -5.45 -16.67
N SER A 67 17.81 -4.69 -15.61
CA SER A 67 18.76 -4.40 -14.54
C SER A 67 18.23 -4.89 -13.20
N PHE A 68 19.01 -5.74 -12.53
CA PHE A 68 18.70 -6.17 -11.16
C PHE A 68 18.66 -4.98 -10.21
N VAL A 69 19.63 -4.05 -10.33
CA VAL A 69 19.68 -2.86 -9.48
C VAL A 69 18.41 -2.04 -9.63
N ARG A 70 17.92 -1.83 -10.86
CA ARG A 70 16.63 -1.14 -11.08
C ARG A 70 15.49 -1.88 -10.39
N SER A 71 15.44 -3.20 -10.49
CA SER A 71 14.42 -4.04 -9.87
C SER A 71 14.42 -3.92 -8.34
N ALA A 72 15.60 -4.03 -7.73
CA ALA A 72 15.78 -3.88 -6.28
C ALA A 72 15.47 -2.45 -5.83
N SER A 73 15.94 -1.43 -6.54
CA SER A 73 15.63 -0.03 -6.25
C SER A 73 14.13 0.24 -6.34
N THR A 74 13.42 -0.29 -7.33
CA THR A 74 11.96 -0.18 -7.40
C THR A 74 11.31 -0.77 -6.15
N ALA A 75 11.65 -2.00 -5.76
CA ALA A 75 11.07 -2.64 -4.59
C ALA A 75 11.34 -1.83 -3.31
N LEU A 76 12.57 -1.39 -3.10
CA LEU A 76 12.96 -0.57 -1.95
C LEU A 76 12.28 0.80 -1.96
N THR A 77 12.12 1.44 -3.13
CA THR A 77 11.38 2.69 -3.25
C THR A 77 9.90 2.48 -2.92
N VAL A 78 9.27 1.37 -3.33
CA VAL A 78 7.87 1.10 -2.95
C VAL A 78 7.72 0.92 -1.43
N VAL A 79 8.61 0.16 -0.80
CA VAL A 79 8.55 -0.13 0.64
C VAL A 79 8.88 1.10 1.48
N PHE A 80 9.97 1.80 1.17
CA PHE A 80 10.54 2.84 2.02
C PHE A 80 10.32 4.26 1.50
N GLY A 81 9.81 4.44 0.28
CA GLY A 81 9.69 5.77 -0.33
C GLY A 81 8.74 6.68 0.43
N GLY A 82 7.67 6.14 1.01
CA GLY A 82 6.78 6.90 1.87
C GLY A 82 7.48 7.35 3.17
N GLU A 83 8.17 6.43 3.83
CA GLU A 83 8.93 6.71 5.05
C GLU A 83 10.07 7.72 4.81
N ALA A 84 10.79 7.59 3.69
CA ALA A 84 11.86 8.50 3.28
C ALA A 84 11.35 9.95 3.11
N LEU A 85 10.07 10.12 2.74
CA LEU A 85 9.43 11.42 2.69
C LEU A 85 8.94 11.87 4.06
N THR A 86 8.27 11.03 4.84
CA THR A 86 7.60 11.45 6.08
C THR A 86 8.55 11.61 7.28
N CYS A 87 9.51 10.69 7.46
CA CYS A 87 10.37 10.65 8.64
C CYS A 87 11.17 11.94 8.88
N PRO A 88 11.78 12.57 7.85
CA PRO A 88 12.45 13.86 8.03
C PRO A 88 11.54 14.96 8.59
N PHE A 89 10.27 15.01 8.17
CA PHE A 89 9.29 15.99 8.68
C PHE A 89 8.82 15.67 10.10
N LEU A 90 8.90 14.40 10.51
CA LEU A 90 8.59 13.95 11.87
C LEU A 90 9.80 14.00 12.81
N LEU A 91 10.97 14.43 12.30
CA LEU A 91 12.24 14.49 13.04
C LEU A 91 12.70 13.13 13.58
N ILE A 92 12.38 12.05 12.85
CA ILE A 92 12.83 10.69 13.15
C ILE A 92 13.65 10.14 11.97
N PRO A 93 14.64 9.27 12.20
CA PRO A 93 15.34 8.62 11.12
C PRO A 93 14.45 7.54 10.46
N PRO A 94 14.48 7.39 9.12
CA PRO A 94 13.86 6.25 8.46
C PRO A 94 14.42 4.90 8.95
N SER A 95 13.56 3.90 9.05
CA SER A 95 13.85 2.56 9.57
C SER A 95 15.02 1.87 8.85
N PHE A 96 15.11 2.03 7.53
CA PHE A 96 16.18 1.47 6.71
C PHE A 96 17.56 2.11 6.97
N MET A 97 17.61 3.30 7.59
CA MET A 97 18.87 3.92 8.02
C MET A 97 19.34 3.36 9.37
N VAL A 98 18.41 2.85 10.18
CA VAL A 98 18.69 2.25 11.49
C VAL A 98 19.01 0.76 11.37
N SER A 99 18.30 0.05 10.48
CA SER A 99 18.46 -1.39 10.28
C SER A 99 18.49 -1.78 8.80
N GLY A 100 19.54 -2.48 8.40
CA GLY A 100 19.69 -3.03 7.05
C GLY A 100 18.94 -4.35 6.82
N ILE A 101 18.32 -4.93 7.84
CA ILE A 101 17.68 -6.26 7.76
C ILE A 101 16.58 -6.28 6.70
N VAL A 102 15.61 -5.37 6.80
CA VAL A 102 14.46 -5.32 5.88
C VAL A 102 14.90 -4.95 4.45
N PRO A 103 15.79 -3.95 4.23
CA PRO A 103 16.34 -3.70 2.89
C PRO A 103 17.04 -4.91 2.25
N ILE A 104 17.89 -5.62 3.01
CA ILE A 104 18.57 -6.83 2.52
C ILE A 104 17.55 -7.92 2.20
N PHE A 105 16.55 -8.11 3.07
CA PHE A 105 15.49 -9.10 2.89
C PHE A 105 14.68 -8.86 1.60
N TYR A 106 14.21 -7.64 1.37
CA TYR A 106 13.49 -7.29 0.14
C TYR A 106 14.39 -7.42 -1.10
N THR A 107 15.67 -7.05 -1.00
CA THR A 107 16.62 -7.20 -2.11
C THR A 107 16.86 -8.68 -2.45
N ALA A 108 16.98 -9.54 -1.44
CA ALA A 108 17.14 -10.98 -1.61
C ALA A 108 15.90 -11.62 -2.24
N ILE A 109 14.71 -11.30 -1.75
CA ILE A 109 13.45 -11.77 -2.34
C ILE A 109 13.29 -11.27 -3.78
N GLN A 110 13.64 -10.01 -4.05
CA GLN A 110 13.62 -9.48 -5.42
C GLN A 110 14.56 -10.28 -6.33
N GLY A 111 15.75 -10.65 -5.85
CA GLY A 111 16.68 -11.50 -6.58
C GLY A 111 16.12 -12.90 -6.87
N ILE A 112 15.48 -13.52 -5.88
CA ILE A 112 14.79 -14.81 -6.06
C ILE A 112 13.69 -14.68 -7.11
N VAL A 113 12.84 -13.66 -6.97
CA VAL A 113 11.74 -13.41 -7.90
C VAL A 113 12.26 -13.16 -9.31
N ASP A 114 13.32 -12.38 -9.50
CA ASP A 114 13.89 -12.13 -10.84
C ASP A 114 14.57 -13.38 -11.44
N ALA A 115 15.06 -14.31 -10.61
CA ALA A 115 15.66 -15.56 -11.06
C ALA A 115 14.64 -16.60 -11.59
N VAL A 116 13.35 -16.45 -11.26
CA VAL A 116 12.29 -17.35 -11.76
C VAL A 116 12.18 -17.23 -13.30
N PRO A 117 12.08 -18.32 -14.07
CA PRO A 117 12.05 -18.24 -15.54
C PRO A 117 10.83 -17.47 -16.07
N SER A 118 9.66 -17.65 -15.47
CA SER A 118 8.41 -17.00 -15.87
C SER A 118 7.52 -16.74 -14.66
N VAL A 119 6.86 -15.58 -14.64
CA VAL A 119 5.83 -15.28 -13.64
C VAL A 119 4.46 -15.35 -14.32
N PRO A 120 3.44 -15.96 -13.68
CA PRO A 120 2.09 -15.99 -14.24
C PRO A 120 1.56 -14.58 -14.49
N GLU A 121 0.76 -14.43 -15.55
CA GLU A 121 0.05 -13.18 -15.83
C GLU A 121 -0.98 -12.88 -14.73
N MET A 122 -1.38 -11.61 -14.61
CA MET A 122 -2.42 -11.22 -13.66
C MET A 122 -3.79 -11.68 -14.19
N PHE A 123 -4.41 -12.64 -13.51
CA PHE A 123 -5.76 -13.11 -13.81
C PHE A 123 -6.64 -13.09 -12.54
N PHE A 124 -7.96 -13.06 -12.75
CA PHE A 124 -8.93 -12.75 -11.70
C PHE A 124 -8.88 -13.72 -10.51
N GLU A 125 -8.81 -15.02 -10.79
CA GLU A 125 -8.83 -16.08 -9.77
C GLU A 125 -7.61 -16.05 -8.84
N MET A 126 -6.49 -15.49 -9.30
CA MET A 126 -5.30 -15.25 -8.46
C MET A 126 -5.35 -13.91 -7.76
N GLU A 127 -5.74 -12.84 -8.46
CA GLU A 127 -5.72 -11.49 -7.90
C GLU A 127 -6.79 -11.27 -6.83
N LEU A 128 -7.94 -11.95 -6.91
CA LEU A 128 -9.01 -11.83 -5.92
C LEU A 128 -8.58 -12.27 -4.51
N PRO A 129 -8.11 -13.52 -4.29
CA PRO A 129 -7.66 -13.93 -2.97
C PRO A 129 -6.42 -13.14 -2.49
N LEU A 130 -5.53 -12.75 -3.40
CA LEU A 130 -4.37 -11.94 -3.05
C LEU A 130 -4.76 -10.52 -2.61
N SER A 131 -5.84 -9.96 -3.15
CA SER A 131 -6.33 -8.66 -2.71
C SER A 131 -6.84 -8.63 -1.26
N ILE A 132 -7.28 -9.79 -0.74
CA ILE A 132 -7.58 -9.96 0.69
C ILE A 132 -6.29 -9.87 1.49
N VAL A 133 -5.24 -10.60 1.09
CA VAL A 133 -3.92 -10.56 1.74
C VAL A 133 -3.33 -9.15 1.71
N ASP A 134 -3.48 -8.43 0.59
CA ASP A 134 -3.08 -7.04 0.45
C ASP A 134 -3.83 -6.14 1.47
N GLY A 135 -5.09 -6.47 1.78
CA GLY A 135 -5.86 -5.78 2.82
C GLY A 135 -5.29 -6.01 4.23
N PHE A 136 -4.86 -7.23 4.54
CA PHE A 136 -4.24 -7.58 5.83
C PHE A 136 -2.88 -6.91 6.01
N THR A 137 -2.01 -6.96 4.99
CA THR A 137 -0.69 -6.33 5.05
C THR A 137 -0.79 -4.80 5.12
N ARG A 138 -1.73 -4.22 4.36
CA ARG A 138 -2.01 -2.77 4.41
C ARG A 138 -2.59 -2.33 5.75
N ALA A 139 -3.45 -3.13 6.38
CA ALA A 139 -3.96 -2.83 7.72
C ALA A 139 -2.84 -2.83 8.77
N TYR A 140 -1.91 -3.79 8.72
CA TYR A 140 -0.74 -3.79 9.60
C TYR A 140 0.08 -2.50 9.45
N LEU A 141 0.35 -2.08 8.21
CA LEU A 141 1.04 -0.80 7.95
C LEU A 141 0.28 0.41 8.53
N LEU A 142 -1.03 0.50 8.29
CA LEU A 142 -1.85 1.67 8.63
C LEU A 142 -2.26 1.74 10.11
N CYS A 143 -2.24 0.62 10.83
CA CYS A 143 -2.66 0.50 12.23
C CYS A 143 -1.48 0.33 13.19
N ASP A 144 -0.44 -0.42 12.82
CA ASP A 144 0.65 -0.77 13.74
C ASP A 144 1.96 -0.04 13.44
N LEU A 145 2.26 0.26 12.17
CA LEU A 145 3.54 0.90 11.82
C LEU A 145 3.44 2.42 11.80
N ILE A 146 2.44 2.98 11.12
CA ILE A 146 2.34 4.43 10.93
C ILE A 146 1.89 5.17 12.19
N PRO A 147 0.86 4.74 12.94
CA PRO A 147 0.38 5.52 14.07
C PRO A 147 1.45 5.80 15.13
N PRO A 148 2.28 4.81 15.55
CA PRO A 148 3.36 5.07 16.49
C PRO A 148 4.41 6.09 16.03
N MET A 149 4.62 6.27 14.72
CA MET A 149 5.53 7.32 14.19
C MET A 149 5.09 8.73 14.61
N VAL A 150 3.79 8.91 14.85
CA VAL A 150 3.19 10.19 15.26
C VAL A 150 2.87 10.21 16.75
N THR A 151 2.26 9.15 17.29
CA THR A 151 1.75 9.15 18.67
C THR A 151 2.83 8.98 19.73
N VAL A 152 3.98 8.39 19.38
CA VAL A 152 5.14 8.22 20.29
C VAL A 152 6.20 9.32 20.06
N ASN A 153 5.88 10.33 19.23
CA ASN A 153 6.80 11.41 18.93
C ASN A 153 7.13 12.25 20.20
N SER A 154 8.36 12.75 20.31
CA SER A 154 8.77 13.56 21.46
C SER A 154 8.07 14.93 21.53
N TYR A 155 7.57 15.44 20.41
CA TYR A 155 6.93 16.75 20.33
C TYR A 155 5.41 16.65 20.48
N SER A 156 4.88 17.26 21.55
CA SER A 156 3.44 17.24 21.86
C SER A 156 2.56 17.83 20.75
N VAL A 157 3.07 18.79 19.97
CA VAL A 157 2.37 19.39 18.83
C VAL A 157 2.13 18.36 17.72
N ILE A 158 3.08 17.45 17.51
CA ILE A 158 2.97 16.35 16.53
C ILE A 158 2.02 15.27 17.07
N VAL A 159 2.25 14.84 18.31
CA VAL A 159 1.47 13.76 18.96
C VAL A 159 -0.02 14.08 19.02
N ASN A 160 -0.40 15.35 19.25
CA ASN A 160 -1.80 15.74 19.39
C ASN A 160 -2.47 16.19 18.08
N SER A 161 -1.73 16.24 16.97
CA SER A 161 -2.25 16.73 15.69
C SER A 161 -2.91 15.59 14.89
N PRO A 162 -4.25 15.58 14.71
CA PRO A 162 -4.91 14.59 13.86
C PRO A 162 -4.49 14.72 12.39
N TRP A 163 -4.19 15.95 11.95
CA TRP A 163 -3.69 16.19 10.60
C TRP A 163 -2.33 15.57 10.36
N THR A 164 -1.43 15.60 11.35
CA THR A 164 -0.12 14.97 11.20
C THR A 164 -0.27 13.46 11.04
N LEU A 165 -1.17 12.83 11.78
CA LEU A 165 -1.49 11.41 11.62
C LEU A 165 -2.05 11.11 10.22
N MET A 166 -3.04 11.88 9.77
CA MET A 166 -3.68 11.68 8.46
C MET A 166 -2.70 11.90 7.31
N MET A 167 -1.91 12.98 7.33
CA MET A 167 -0.93 13.28 6.29
C MET A 167 0.22 12.26 6.29
N THR A 168 0.69 11.84 7.46
CA THR A 168 1.71 10.79 7.56
C THR A 168 1.18 9.50 6.96
N SER A 169 -0.05 9.09 7.27
CA SER A 169 -0.64 7.88 6.68
C SER A 169 -0.80 7.96 5.17
N LEU A 170 -1.23 9.11 4.64
CA LEU A 170 -1.38 9.34 3.21
C LEU A 170 -0.03 9.22 2.49
N VAL A 171 1.00 9.90 2.99
CA VAL A 171 2.32 9.94 2.33
C VAL A 171 3.11 8.66 2.58
N ALA A 172 3.12 8.11 3.80
CA ALA A 172 3.87 6.91 4.12
C ALA A 172 3.34 5.67 3.38
N ALA A 173 2.02 5.53 3.24
CA ALA A 173 1.43 4.36 2.58
C ALA A 173 1.43 4.43 1.03
N ASN A 174 1.58 5.62 0.44
CA ASN A 174 1.47 5.82 -1.01
C ASN A 174 2.74 6.39 -1.66
N GLY A 175 3.63 7.01 -0.88
CA GLY A 175 4.81 7.71 -1.39
C GLY A 175 5.74 6.81 -2.20
N GLY A 176 5.82 5.53 -1.85
CA GLY A 176 6.62 4.57 -2.61
C GLY A 176 6.13 4.40 -4.05
N PHE A 177 4.86 4.05 -4.24
CA PHE A 177 4.27 3.92 -5.58
C PHE A 177 4.29 5.25 -6.35
N PHE A 178 3.97 6.35 -5.68
CA PHE A 178 4.06 7.70 -6.25
C PHE A 178 5.45 7.99 -6.84
N LEU A 179 6.52 7.76 -6.06
CA LEU A 179 7.90 7.96 -6.51
C LEU A 179 8.28 7.00 -7.63
N THR A 180 7.88 5.72 -7.54
CA THR A 180 8.19 4.76 -8.61
C THR A 180 7.55 5.11 -9.94
N ASN A 181 6.32 5.63 -9.92
CA ASN A 181 5.62 6.11 -11.10
C ASN A 181 6.24 7.40 -11.62
N MET A 182 6.53 8.36 -10.73
CA MET A 182 7.12 9.65 -11.08
C MET A 182 8.48 9.50 -11.75
N PHE A 183 9.33 8.59 -11.29
CA PHE A 183 10.65 8.33 -11.91
C PHE A 183 10.61 7.25 -12.99
N SER A 184 9.44 6.72 -13.33
CA SER A 184 9.29 5.72 -14.40
C SER A 184 10.10 4.44 -14.14
N PHE A 185 10.23 4.02 -12.88
CA PHE A 185 11.00 2.83 -12.49
C PHE A 185 10.50 1.54 -13.14
N MET A 186 9.19 1.48 -13.44
CA MET A 186 8.51 0.31 -13.97
C MET A 186 8.52 0.21 -15.50
N ASN A 187 8.82 1.29 -16.21
CA ASN A 187 8.78 1.31 -17.67
C ASN A 187 10.02 0.61 -18.27
N PRO A 188 9.91 0.03 -19.47
CA PRO A 188 11.05 -0.59 -20.17
C PRO A 188 12.02 0.44 -20.80
N THR A 189 11.83 1.73 -20.56
CA THR A 189 12.63 2.84 -21.11
C THR A 189 13.59 3.41 -20.07
N PRO A 190 14.57 4.24 -20.48
CA PRO A 190 15.38 5.03 -19.54
C PRO A 190 14.51 5.78 -18.53
N LEU A 191 15.03 5.98 -17.33
CA LEU A 191 14.34 6.75 -16.30
C LEU A 191 14.03 8.15 -16.81
N SER A 192 12.77 8.55 -16.68
CA SER A 192 12.26 9.85 -17.09
C SER A 192 11.28 10.33 -16.03
N LEU A 193 11.27 11.63 -15.77
CA LEU A 193 10.25 12.21 -14.92
C LEU A 193 8.91 12.20 -15.66
N GLN A 194 7.90 11.58 -15.06
CA GLN A 194 6.55 11.46 -15.62
C GLN A 194 5.53 11.94 -14.58
N THR A 195 4.37 12.38 -15.07
CA THR A 195 3.24 12.67 -14.18
C THR A 195 2.70 11.35 -13.63
N PRO A 196 2.77 11.13 -12.30
CA PRO A 196 2.29 9.90 -11.70
C PRO A 196 0.76 9.79 -11.84
N PRO A 197 0.19 8.57 -11.95
CA PRO A 197 -1.25 8.36 -12.16
C PRO A 197 -2.15 9.06 -11.15
N GLU A 198 -1.69 9.23 -9.92
CA GLU A 198 -2.38 9.88 -8.81
C GLU A 198 -2.66 11.37 -9.09
N LEU A 199 -1.82 12.02 -9.92
CA LEU A 199 -1.98 13.42 -10.34
C LEU A 199 -2.71 13.58 -11.66
N LEU A 200 -3.03 12.49 -12.35
CA LEU A 200 -3.85 12.53 -13.56
C LEU A 200 -5.33 12.74 -13.21
N ALA A 201 -6.16 13.02 -14.22
CA ALA A 201 -7.59 13.23 -14.03
C ALA A 201 -8.23 12.02 -13.30
N TYR A 202 -8.92 12.30 -12.20
CA TYR A 202 -9.51 11.31 -11.29
C TYR A 202 -8.51 10.37 -10.58
N GLY A 203 -7.20 10.57 -10.70
CA GLY A 203 -6.17 9.78 -9.99
C GLY A 203 -6.33 9.83 -8.47
N TRP A 204 -6.74 10.97 -7.94
CA TRP A 204 -7.01 11.16 -6.51
C TRP A 204 -8.19 10.33 -5.98
N THR A 205 -9.06 9.83 -6.87
CA THR A 205 -10.22 8.99 -6.49
C THR A 205 -9.84 7.51 -6.31
N THR A 206 -8.59 7.14 -6.61
CA THR A 206 -8.10 5.76 -6.45
C THR A 206 -8.21 5.32 -5.00
N ALA A 207 -8.76 4.12 -4.80
CA ALA A 207 -9.01 3.56 -3.48
C ALA A 207 -7.73 3.54 -2.63
N ASP A 208 -6.58 3.23 -3.23
CA ASP A 208 -5.29 3.14 -2.55
C ASP A 208 -4.87 4.44 -1.87
N LEU A 209 -5.17 5.58 -2.49
CA LEU A 209 -4.74 6.88 -2.00
C LEU A 209 -5.53 7.30 -0.76
N TRP A 210 -6.87 7.37 -0.87
CA TRP A 210 -7.71 7.86 0.22
C TRP A 210 -8.00 6.82 1.29
N CYS A 211 -7.87 5.52 1.02
CA CYS A 211 -8.10 4.50 2.04
C CYS A 211 -7.08 4.59 3.18
N ALA A 212 -5.86 5.05 2.90
CA ALA A 212 -4.81 5.17 3.91
C ALA A 212 -5.22 6.09 5.09
N PRO A 213 -5.52 7.39 4.87
CA PRO A 213 -5.99 8.26 5.94
C PRO A 213 -7.35 7.83 6.50
N LEU A 214 -8.26 7.30 5.68
CA LEU A 214 -9.55 6.83 6.20
C LEU A 214 -9.37 5.70 7.23
N ILE A 215 -8.60 4.67 6.89
CA ILE A 215 -8.43 3.50 7.75
C ILE A 215 -7.60 3.84 8.99
N THR A 216 -6.54 4.64 8.85
CA THR A 216 -5.80 5.14 10.01
C THR A 216 -6.69 6.01 10.90
N GLY A 217 -7.60 6.81 10.33
CA GLY A 217 -8.56 7.62 11.08
C GLY A 217 -9.59 6.77 11.82
N ILE A 218 -10.12 5.73 11.18
CA ILE A 218 -11.01 4.75 11.81
C ILE A 218 -10.28 4.05 12.96
N TYR A 219 -9.06 3.57 12.73
CA TYR A 219 -8.25 2.94 13.77
C TYR A 219 -8.00 3.88 14.96
N ALA A 220 -7.62 5.13 14.70
CA ALA A 220 -7.38 6.14 15.72
C ALA A 220 -8.65 6.52 16.51
N LEU A 221 -9.81 6.55 15.82
CA LEU A 221 -11.12 6.77 16.42
C LEU A 221 -11.51 5.64 17.37
N LEU A 222 -11.29 4.38 16.97
CA LEU A 222 -11.65 3.22 17.80
C LEU A 222 -10.72 3.03 18.99
N THR A 223 -9.42 3.31 18.83
CA THR A 223 -8.39 3.11 19.86
C THR A 223 -8.13 4.35 20.73
N HIS A 224 -8.78 5.47 20.43
CA HIS A 224 -8.51 6.78 21.06
C HIS A 224 -7.04 7.21 20.97
N ALA A 225 -6.40 6.94 19.82
CA ALA A 225 -4.95 7.15 19.64
C ALA A 225 -4.48 8.60 19.89
N GLN A 226 -5.37 9.59 19.74
CA GLN A 226 -5.13 11.00 20.11
C GLN A 226 -6.39 11.59 20.78
N PRO A 227 -6.26 12.65 21.62
CA PRO A 227 -7.40 13.26 22.30
C PRO A 227 -8.53 13.72 21.36
N PHE A 228 -8.16 14.21 20.17
CA PHE A 228 -9.13 14.59 19.13
C PHE A 228 -10.06 13.43 18.78
N TRP A 229 -9.50 12.26 18.48
CA TRP A 229 -10.25 11.09 18.06
C TRP A 229 -11.13 10.51 19.16
N SER A 230 -10.66 10.57 20.42
CA SER A 230 -11.48 10.22 21.60
C SER A 230 -12.74 11.08 21.67
N ASN A 231 -12.58 12.40 21.56
CA ASN A 231 -13.72 13.33 21.59
C ASN A 231 -14.67 13.09 20.41
N THR A 232 -14.12 12.91 19.20
CA THR A 232 -14.93 12.59 18.02
C THR A 232 -15.70 11.28 18.19
N HIS A 233 -15.10 10.24 18.78
CA HIS A 233 -15.79 8.97 19.03
C HIS A 233 -16.99 9.19 19.96
N VAL A 234 -16.82 9.93 21.06
CA VAL A 234 -17.92 10.27 21.98
C VAL A 234 -19.04 11.00 21.25
N TYR A 235 -18.73 12.08 20.51
CA TYR A 235 -19.74 12.83 19.75
C TYR A 235 -20.48 11.97 18.72
N LEU A 236 -19.79 11.06 18.02
CA LEU A 236 -20.43 10.16 17.05
C LEU A 236 -21.36 9.15 17.73
N THR A 237 -20.96 8.59 18.87
CA THR A 237 -21.84 7.67 19.61
C THR A 237 -23.07 8.35 20.18
N GLU A 238 -22.95 9.60 20.64
CA GLU A 238 -24.07 10.41 21.11
C GLU A 238 -25.03 10.73 19.95
N LEU A 239 -24.49 11.15 18.80
CA LEU A 239 -25.28 11.46 17.60
C LEU A 239 -26.04 10.24 17.08
N LEU A 240 -25.44 9.06 17.13
CA LEU A 240 -26.07 7.80 16.70
C LEU A 240 -27.05 7.23 17.73
N GLY A 241 -27.25 7.90 18.87
CA GLY A 241 -28.12 7.42 19.95
C GLY A 241 -27.61 6.15 20.63
N MET A 242 -26.34 5.81 20.43
CA MET A 242 -25.67 4.67 21.05
C MET A 242 -25.02 5.02 22.39
N GLY A 243 -24.98 6.31 22.75
CA GLY A 243 -24.50 6.78 24.04
C GLY A 243 -25.41 6.32 25.18
N ILE A 244 -24.87 5.50 26.09
CA ILE A 244 -25.52 5.22 27.37
C ILE A 244 -25.33 6.46 28.24
N GLN A 245 -26.41 7.13 28.63
CA GLN A 245 -26.36 8.29 29.53
C GLN A 245 -25.47 7.98 30.75
N GLY A 246 -24.33 8.68 30.84
CA GLY A 246 -23.39 8.59 31.96
C GLY A 246 -22.24 7.58 31.84
N LYS A 247 -22.09 6.83 30.74
CA LYS A 247 -20.89 6.00 30.50
C LYS A 247 -20.04 6.60 29.38
N GLN A 248 -18.78 6.92 29.70
CA GLN A 248 -17.78 7.28 28.69
C GLN A 248 -17.59 6.09 27.75
N VAL A 249 -17.51 6.37 26.45
CA VAL A 249 -17.19 5.35 25.43
C VAL A 249 -15.79 4.84 25.69
N GLU A 250 -15.64 3.53 25.87
CA GLU A 250 -14.33 2.92 26.10
C GLU A 250 -13.60 2.69 24.76
N PRO A 251 -12.27 2.88 24.73
CA PRO A 251 -11.47 2.54 23.56
C PRO A 251 -11.52 1.02 23.32
N ILE A 252 -11.57 0.65 22.05
CA ILE A 252 -11.45 -0.74 21.61
C ILE A 252 -9.97 -1.12 21.64
N ASP A 253 -9.69 -2.39 21.97
CA ASP A 253 -8.33 -2.91 21.94
C ASP A 253 -7.71 -2.79 20.53
N PRO A 254 -6.41 -2.47 20.43
CA PRO A 254 -5.72 -2.31 19.14
C PRO A 254 -5.88 -3.51 18.19
N GLU A 255 -5.89 -4.72 18.72
CA GLU A 255 -5.98 -5.95 17.91
C GLU A 255 -7.34 -6.08 17.23
N THR A 256 -8.43 -5.82 17.96
CA THR A 256 -9.80 -5.82 17.43
C THR A 256 -10.01 -4.65 16.47
N ALA A 257 -9.49 -3.46 16.78
CA ALA A 257 -9.56 -2.31 15.88
C ALA A 257 -8.85 -2.58 14.56
N ARG A 258 -7.65 -3.16 14.60
CA ARG A 258 -6.91 -3.58 13.39
C ARG A 258 -7.64 -4.67 12.62
N ALA A 259 -8.20 -5.67 13.30
CA ALA A 259 -8.96 -6.73 12.66
C ALA A 259 -10.15 -6.17 11.85
N LEU A 260 -10.85 -5.18 12.40
CA LEU A 260 -11.91 -4.46 11.68
C LEU A 260 -11.35 -3.71 10.45
N CYS A 261 -10.27 -2.96 10.62
CA CYS A 261 -9.60 -2.26 9.53
C CYS A 261 -9.14 -3.20 8.40
N ALA A 262 -8.63 -4.38 8.74
CA ALA A 262 -8.23 -5.41 7.79
C ALA A 262 -9.41 -5.94 6.98
N VAL A 263 -10.56 -6.18 7.62
CA VAL A 263 -11.78 -6.62 6.92
C VAL A 263 -12.28 -5.53 5.97
N LEU A 264 -12.32 -4.27 6.41
CA LEU A 264 -12.72 -3.14 5.55
C LEU A 264 -11.82 -3.00 4.33
N LEU A 265 -10.50 -3.11 4.51
CA LEU A 265 -9.52 -3.05 3.42
C LEU A 265 -9.62 -4.25 2.49
N ALA A 266 -9.77 -5.46 3.03
CA ALA A 266 -9.95 -6.66 2.23
C ALA A 266 -11.19 -6.56 1.34
N CYS A 267 -12.31 -6.05 1.87
CA CYS A 267 -13.52 -5.79 1.08
C CYS A 267 -13.28 -4.72 0.01
N LEU A 268 -12.63 -3.61 0.36
CA LEU A 268 -12.35 -2.51 -0.57
C LEU A 268 -11.45 -2.97 -1.72
N PHE A 269 -10.38 -3.69 -1.41
CA PHE A 269 -9.43 -4.20 -2.40
C PHE A 269 -10.02 -5.32 -3.26
N SER A 270 -10.83 -6.20 -2.67
CA SER A 270 -11.58 -7.20 -3.44
C SER A 270 -12.55 -6.53 -4.42
N GLY A 271 -13.29 -5.51 -3.97
CA GLY A 271 -14.19 -4.74 -4.82
C GLY A 271 -13.45 -4.02 -5.97
N ARG A 272 -12.26 -3.47 -5.69
CA ARG A 272 -11.37 -2.91 -6.71
C ARG A 272 -10.94 -3.97 -7.72
N THR A 273 -10.53 -5.15 -7.26
CA THR A 273 -10.12 -6.26 -8.12
C THR A 273 -11.27 -6.68 -9.04
N VAL A 274 -12.47 -6.90 -8.49
CA VAL A 274 -13.67 -7.20 -9.28
C VAL A 274 -13.91 -6.12 -10.34
N LYS A 275 -13.93 -4.84 -9.96
CA LYS A 275 -14.13 -3.74 -10.90
C LYS A 275 -13.08 -3.71 -12.02
N ASN A 276 -11.81 -3.93 -11.69
CA ASN A 276 -10.71 -3.91 -12.67
C ASN A 276 -10.84 -5.04 -13.70
N PHE A 277 -11.26 -6.23 -13.29
CA PHE A 277 -11.45 -7.37 -14.19
C PHE A 277 -12.78 -7.34 -14.93
N THR A 278 -13.89 -6.87 -14.32
CA THR A 278 -15.18 -6.71 -15.03
C THR A 278 -15.06 -5.71 -16.18
N ASN A 279 -14.37 -4.58 -15.96
CA ASN A 279 -14.10 -3.60 -17.02
C ASN A 279 -13.18 -4.13 -18.14
N TYR A 280 -12.47 -5.24 -17.91
CA TYR A 280 -11.67 -5.93 -18.92
C TYR A 280 -12.56 -6.83 -19.79
N PHE A 281 -13.55 -7.51 -19.20
CA PHE A 281 -14.52 -8.35 -19.91
C PHE A 281 -15.53 -7.55 -20.75
N ASP A 282 -15.89 -6.32 -20.33
CA ASP A 282 -16.78 -5.44 -21.08
C ASP A 282 -16.11 -4.73 -22.27
N ARG A 283 -14.83 -5.00 -22.55
CA ARG A 283 -14.20 -4.52 -23.79
C ARG A 283 -14.58 -5.45 -24.95
N PRO A 284 -15.40 -5.02 -25.92
CA PRO A 284 -15.68 -5.85 -27.08
C PRO A 284 -14.35 -6.17 -27.78
N ALA A 285 -14.19 -7.44 -28.16
CA ALA A 285 -12.97 -8.02 -28.74
C ALA A 285 -12.46 -7.32 -30.03
N GLY A 286 -13.18 -6.31 -30.54
CA GLY A 286 -12.85 -5.54 -31.74
C GLY A 286 -12.13 -4.20 -31.52
N THR A 287 -11.95 -3.71 -30.29
CA THR A 287 -11.43 -2.34 -30.03
C THR A 287 -9.94 -2.28 -29.67
N ILE A 288 -9.19 -3.37 -29.86
CA ILE A 288 -7.72 -3.38 -29.68
C ILE A 288 -6.99 -2.79 -30.93
N GLY A 289 -7.72 -2.45 -32.00
CA GLY A 289 -7.15 -1.98 -33.27
C GLY A 289 -7.61 -0.61 -33.79
N LYS A 290 -8.53 0.11 -33.12
CA LYS A 290 -9.00 1.42 -33.60
C LYS A 290 -8.41 2.55 -32.77
N LYS A 291 -7.28 3.05 -33.30
CA LYS A 291 -6.79 4.44 -33.28
C LYS A 291 -7.44 5.36 -32.25
N PHE A 292 -6.57 5.92 -31.40
CA PHE A 292 -6.59 7.37 -31.15
C PHE A 292 -6.83 8.10 -32.47
N GLU A 293 -8.09 8.45 -32.73
CA GLU A 293 -8.42 9.50 -33.67
C GLU A 293 -7.74 10.75 -33.11
N LYS A 294 -6.75 11.24 -33.87
CA LYS A 294 -6.04 12.48 -33.58
C LYS A 294 -7.08 13.55 -33.27
N GLU A 295 -7.03 14.12 -32.08
CA GLU A 295 -7.63 15.44 -31.87
C GLU A 295 -7.10 16.36 -32.97
N PRO A 296 -7.98 17.03 -33.74
CA PRO A 296 -7.53 17.97 -34.75
C PRO A 296 -6.77 19.08 -34.04
N LYS A 297 -5.50 19.27 -34.43
CA LYS A 297 -4.69 20.42 -34.02
C LYS A 297 -5.48 21.69 -34.36
N LEU A 298 -6.02 22.34 -33.33
CA LEU A 298 -6.46 23.72 -33.41
C LEU A 298 -5.24 24.55 -33.81
N LYS A 299 -5.24 25.01 -35.06
CA LYS A 299 -4.32 26.03 -35.53
C LYS A 299 -4.67 27.32 -34.79
N THR A 300 -3.85 27.72 -33.84
CA THR A 300 -3.83 29.11 -33.37
C THR A 300 -3.32 29.98 -34.51
N GLN A 301 -4.16 30.92 -34.95
CA GLN A 301 -3.74 32.13 -35.64
C GLN A 301 -3.16 33.12 -34.62
#